data_AF-A0A0C1Y7F7-F1
#
_entry.id   AF-A0A0C1Y7F7-F1
#
_cell.length_a   1.000
_cell.length_b   1.000
_cell.length_c   1.000
_cell.angle_alpha   90.00
_cell.angle_beta   90.00
_cell.angle_gamma   90.00
#
_symmetry.space_group_name_H-M   'P 1'
#
loop_
_entity.id
_entity.type
_entity.pdbx_description
1 polymer ?
#
loop_
_entity_poly.entity_id
_entity_poly.type
_entity_poly.pdbx_seq_one_letter_code
_entity_poly.pdbx_strand_id
1 'polypeptide(L)'
;MLNSRIILVSALTGFTLFVYLLLINSPQTTPEALVEVFQAIVLVGLSIIVVDILSFLLINVWFVRATRKQPSDLLKIVVSILLYVACAFVIFPILGRDITALAATSAIASAIIGFALQTPLGNFLSGVFLQFDQPFHIGDRVRFNGYEGNIAKMDWRSTEIRLNSGEILHVPNSSIAQNLIGVIATGSSVYRTIEFTAPATVPPGKVAEVATNAVLNTPNPNIDVDQPVFTRMGIYSLDETQYRLFYYPKSHHQAEIHTDSEIRCRLWYALSRAGFGNQHQLSESKHIQPLIQGIEFFQELSHQAQQGVIKNSQKLLFDTGELLTKRTFPPEALIIVLKGEIEIQLEATKPAGSQTFTPSFTPFSRRPKTSSRYPLNPRLLNRAASQLASHIGPIAFPLTQRKAQDVASAYCLYEALGQEISDPQERRAFLSYQPQAPTERFRRGDVLGEMSLFLGTPLPDVVMTTPEETEVLAVTPRAVMAAIEQDDATVNSLSRRAQGYYQNYLEQSLQAVTTPPVKASAIAQHLQQYCLS
;
A
#
# COMPACT_ATOMS: atom_id res chain seq x y z
N MET A 1 4.49 -63.82 17.59
CA MET A 1 3.12 -63.80 18.15
C MET A 1 2.20 -64.90 17.62
N LEU A 2 2.37 -65.42 16.39
CA LEU A 2 1.52 -66.49 15.86
C LEU A 2 1.63 -67.79 16.70
N ASN A 3 2.85 -68.18 17.08
CA ASN A 3 3.08 -69.39 17.87
C ASN A 3 2.48 -69.32 19.28
N SER A 4 2.55 -68.17 19.97
CA SER A 4 1.98 -68.04 21.33
C SER A 4 0.46 -68.12 21.35
N ARG A 5 -0.21 -67.66 20.28
CA ARG A 5 -1.67 -67.73 20.15
C ARG A 5 -2.16 -69.13 19.76
N ILE A 6 -1.47 -69.80 18.85
CA ILE A 6 -1.76 -71.20 18.51
C ILE A 6 -1.55 -72.10 19.74
N ILE A 7 -0.49 -71.85 20.51
CA ILE A 7 -0.23 -72.54 21.77
C ILE A 7 -1.37 -72.26 22.76
N LEU A 8 -1.80 -71.00 22.93
CA LEU A 8 -2.91 -70.65 23.82
C LEU A 8 -4.22 -71.33 23.40
N VAL A 9 -4.57 -71.32 22.11
CA VAL A 9 -5.77 -71.97 21.59
C VAL A 9 -5.67 -73.48 21.78
N SER A 10 -4.54 -74.10 21.45
CA SER A 10 -4.32 -75.54 21.66
C SER A 10 -4.35 -75.94 23.15
N ALA A 11 -3.83 -75.09 24.03
CA ALA A 11 -3.84 -75.30 25.48
C ALA A 11 -5.24 -75.10 26.06
N LEU A 12 -6.00 -74.12 25.57
CA LEU A 12 -7.40 -73.90 25.96
C LEU A 12 -8.26 -75.07 25.49
N THR A 13 -8.11 -75.51 24.23
CA THR A 13 -8.82 -76.68 23.69
C THR A 13 -8.43 -77.97 24.41
N GLY A 14 -7.15 -78.12 24.78
CA GLY A 14 -6.65 -79.26 25.55
C GLY A 14 -7.17 -79.25 26.99
N PHE A 15 -7.19 -78.10 27.65
CA PHE A 15 -7.75 -77.92 28.98
C PHE A 15 -9.26 -78.16 28.99
N THR A 16 -9.98 -77.71 27.96
CA THR A 16 -11.42 -77.97 27.84
C THR A 16 -11.73 -79.44 27.56
N LEU A 17 -10.90 -80.13 26.76
CA LEU A 17 -11.00 -81.57 26.56
C LEU A 17 -10.74 -82.31 27.87
N PHE A 18 -9.76 -81.86 28.65
CA PHE A 18 -9.47 -82.40 29.97
C PHE A 18 -10.64 -82.19 30.95
N VAL A 19 -11.21 -81.00 31.03
CA VAL A 19 -12.39 -80.71 31.86
C VAL A 19 -13.61 -81.52 31.41
N TYR A 20 -13.82 -81.68 30.09
CA TYR A 20 -14.87 -82.54 29.54
C TYR A 20 -14.70 -84.00 29.97
N LEU A 21 -13.48 -84.55 29.89
CA LEU A 21 -13.17 -85.90 30.36
C LEU A 21 -13.34 -86.04 31.88
N LEU A 22 -13.03 -85.00 32.65
CA LEU A 22 -13.19 -84.96 34.10
C LEU A 22 -14.68 -84.94 34.51
N LEU A 23 -15.51 -84.17 33.80
CA LEU A 23 -16.94 -84.05 34.04
C LEU A 23 -17.74 -85.29 33.61
N ILE A 24 -17.31 -85.98 32.55
CA ILE A 24 -17.88 -87.28 32.13
C ILE A 24 -17.66 -88.37 33.18
N ASN A 25 -16.58 -88.27 33.95
CA ASN A 25 -16.24 -89.23 35.00
C ASN A 25 -16.87 -88.89 36.37
N SER A 26 -17.59 -87.77 36.47
CA SER A 26 -18.30 -87.38 37.70
C SER A 26 -19.67 -88.08 37.76
N PRO A 27 -20.01 -88.77 38.86
CA PRO A 27 -21.25 -89.53 38.98
C PRO A 27 -22.52 -88.68 39.16
N GLN A 28 -22.43 -87.34 39.25
CA GLN A 28 -23.57 -86.43 39.47
C GLN A 28 -23.88 -85.51 38.29
N THR A 29 -23.24 -85.68 37.13
CA THR A 29 -23.37 -84.76 35.99
C THR A 29 -24.53 -85.15 35.07
N THR A 30 -25.51 -84.26 34.89
CA THR A 30 -26.62 -84.47 33.94
C THR A 30 -26.15 -84.31 32.49
N PRO A 31 -26.59 -85.16 31.54
CA PRO A 31 -26.19 -85.08 30.13
C PRO A 31 -26.42 -83.71 29.47
N GLU A 32 -27.44 -82.97 29.91
CA GLU A 32 -27.79 -81.64 29.39
C GLU A 32 -26.69 -80.60 29.66
N ALA A 33 -26.08 -80.63 30.85
CA ALA A 33 -25.00 -79.73 31.22
C ALA A 33 -23.72 -79.98 30.41
N LEU A 34 -23.45 -81.24 30.04
CA LEU A 34 -22.33 -81.60 29.17
C LEU A 34 -22.50 -81.05 27.76
N VAL A 35 -23.73 -81.05 27.23
CA VAL A 35 -24.05 -80.50 25.91
C VAL A 35 -23.88 -78.98 25.91
N GLU A 36 -24.39 -78.27 26.93
CA GLU A 36 -24.22 -76.81 27.04
C GLU A 36 -22.75 -76.39 27.11
N VAL A 37 -21.95 -77.07 27.93
CA VAL A 37 -20.51 -76.77 28.08
C VAL A 37 -19.79 -77.05 26.76
N PHE A 38 -20.10 -78.16 26.09
CA PHE A 38 -19.52 -78.48 24.80
C PHE A 38 -19.89 -77.44 23.73
N GLN A 39 -21.16 -77.03 23.65
CA GLN A 39 -21.62 -75.98 22.74
C GLN A 39 -20.92 -74.65 23.01
N ALA A 40 -20.77 -74.25 24.28
CA ALA A 40 -20.07 -73.03 24.65
C ALA A 40 -18.59 -73.07 24.23
N ILE A 41 -17.90 -74.21 24.44
CA ILE A 41 -16.50 -74.38 24.02
C ILE A 41 -16.36 -74.26 22.51
N VAL A 42 -17.23 -74.94 21.75
CA VAL A 42 -17.20 -74.91 20.27
C VAL A 42 -17.44 -73.49 19.76
N LEU A 43 -18.44 -72.78 20.31
CA LEU A 43 -18.75 -71.40 19.92
C LEU A 43 -17.62 -70.43 20.28
N VAL A 44 -17.01 -70.56 21.46
CA VAL A 44 -15.87 -69.74 21.87
C VAL A 44 -14.65 -70.04 20.99
N GLY A 45 -14.34 -71.31 20.72
CA GLY A 45 -13.25 -71.70 19.83
C GLY A 45 -13.45 -71.17 18.41
N LEU A 46 -14.67 -71.28 17.87
CA LEU A 46 -15.03 -70.71 16.57
C LEU A 46 -14.88 -69.18 16.58
N SER A 47 -15.27 -68.51 17.67
CA SER A 47 -15.15 -67.06 17.79
C SER A 47 -13.71 -66.58 17.68
N ILE A 48 -12.75 -67.29 18.28
CA ILE A 48 -11.33 -66.94 18.20
C ILE A 48 -10.85 -67.02 16.75
N ILE A 49 -11.20 -68.10 16.05
CA ILE A 49 -10.84 -68.30 14.64
C ILE A 49 -11.46 -67.20 13.77
N VAL A 50 -12.76 -66.92 13.94
CA VAL A 50 -13.47 -65.87 13.19
C VAL A 50 -12.85 -64.51 13.45
N VAL A 51 -12.60 -64.15 14.71
CA VAL A 51 -12.01 -62.86 15.08
C VAL A 51 -10.61 -62.71 14.50
N ASP A 52 -9.77 -63.75 14.55
CA ASP A 52 -8.42 -63.70 13.98
C ASP A 52 -8.45 -63.56 12.45
N ILE A 53 -9.34 -64.28 11.76
CA ILE A 53 -9.53 -64.15 10.30
C ILE A 53 -10.02 -62.75 9.95
N LEU A 54 -11.06 -62.25 10.64
CA LEU A 54 -11.64 -60.95 10.32
C LEU A 54 -10.67 -59.82 10.66
N SER A 55 -9.95 -59.92 11.78
CA SER A 55 -8.90 -58.97 12.16
C SER A 55 -7.76 -58.97 11.13
N PHE A 56 -7.34 -60.15 10.65
CA PHE A 56 -6.37 -60.26 9.56
C PHE A 56 -6.87 -59.60 8.28
N LEU A 57 -8.11 -59.84 7.87
CA LEU A 57 -8.70 -59.25 6.66
C LEU A 57 -8.84 -57.72 6.78
N LEU A 58 -9.40 -57.22 7.88
CA LEU A 58 -9.62 -55.78 8.08
C LEU A 58 -8.29 -55.02 8.18
N ILE A 59 -7.31 -55.56 8.90
CA ILE A 59 -6.09 -54.85 9.21
C ILE A 59 -5.00 -55.12 8.17
N ASN A 60 -4.66 -56.38 7.93
CA ASN A 60 -3.51 -56.73 7.09
C ASN A 60 -3.85 -56.66 5.61
N VAL A 61 -5.11 -56.85 5.22
CA VAL A 61 -5.53 -56.77 3.81
C VAL A 61 -6.12 -55.40 3.50
N TRP A 62 -7.18 -54.98 4.19
CA TRP A 62 -7.91 -53.76 3.84
C TRP A 62 -7.16 -52.49 4.27
N PHE A 63 -6.79 -52.35 5.56
CA PHE A 63 -6.16 -51.14 6.07
C PHE A 63 -4.77 -50.88 5.45
N VAL A 64 -3.93 -51.90 5.34
CA VAL A 64 -2.61 -51.78 4.70
C VAL A 64 -2.75 -51.37 3.23
N ARG A 65 -3.73 -51.93 2.49
CA ARG A 65 -3.98 -51.55 1.09
C ARG A 65 -4.50 -50.13 0.95
N ALA A 66 -5.39 -49.70 1.85
CA ALA A 66 -5.99 -48.36 1.81
C ALA A 66 -4.99 -47.26 2.22
N THR A 67 -4.19 -47.48 3.26
CA THR A 67 -3.33 -46.44 3.85
C THR A 67 -1.85 -46.54 3.46
N ARG A 68 -1.43 -47.69 2.91
CA ARG A 68 -0.01 -48.04 2.64
C ARG A 68 0.92 -47.92 3.85
N LYS A 69 0.37 -47.96 5.07
CA LYS A 69 1.13 -47.85 6.32
C LYS A 69 1.03 -49.15 7.12
N GLN A 70 2.06 -49.42 7.93
CA GLN A 70 2.00 -50.53 8.87
C GLN A 70 1.01 -50.21 10.02
N PRO A 71 0.10 -51.14 10.34
CA PRO A 71 -0.89 -50.94 11.39
C PRO A 71 -0.20 -50.96 12.76
N SER A 72 -0.56 -49.99 13.61
CA SER A 72 -0.09 -49.98 15.00
C SER A 72 -0.65 -51.17 15.77
N ASP A 73 0.08 -51.66 16.77
CA ASP A 73 -0.40 -52.76 17.60
C ASP A 73 -1.63 -52.35 18.43
N LEU A 74 -1.77 -51.07 18.76
CA LEU A 74 -2.98 -50.51 19.39
C LEU A 74 -4.20 -50.68 18.48
N LEU A 75 -4.09 -50.40 17.18
CA LEU A 75 -5.19 -50.59 16.23
C LEU A 75 -5.65 -52.05 16.19
N LYS A 76 -4.69 -52.99 16.17
CA LYS A 76 -4.97 -54.43 16.19
C LYS A 76 -5.71 -54.86 17.44
N ILE A 77 -5.28 -54.36 18.60
CA ILE A 77 -5.92 -54.64 19.88
C ILE A 77 -7.35 -54.08 19.90
N VAL A 78 -7.56 -52.83 19.50
CA VAL A 78 -8.88 -52.19 19.49
C VAL A 78 -9.85 -52.92 18.57
N VAL A 79 -9.44 -53.24 17.34
CA VAL A 79 -10.28 -53.98 16.38
C VAL A 79 -10.61 -55.38 16.92
N SER A 80 -9.62 -56.10 17.47
CA SER A 80 -9.88 -57.41 18.07
C SER A 80 -10.85 -57.34 19.25
N ILE A 81 -10.72 -56.35 20.15
CA ILE A 81 -11.67 -56.14 21.26
C ILE A 81 -13.09 -55.90 20.72
N LEU A 82 -13.25 -55.02 19.73
CA LEU A 82 -14.56 -54.74 19.12
C LEU A 82 -15.19 -55.99 18.49
N LEU A 83 -14.38 -56.81 17.82
CA LEU A 83 -14.84 -58.07 17.23
C LEU A 83 -15.23 -59.11 18.28
N TYR A 84 -14.47 -59.23 19.38
CA TYR A 84 -14.84 -60.10 20.49
C TYR A 84 -16.13 -59.66 21.18
N VAL A 85 -16.31 -58.35 21.37
CA VAL A 85 -17.57 -57.79 21.88
C VAL A 85 -18.72 -58.14 20.93
N ALA A 86 -18.55 -57.94 19.63
CA ALA A 86 -19.55 -58.32 18.63
C ALA A 86 -19.87 -59.82 18.64
N CYS A 87 -18.87 -60.69 18.74
CA CYS A 87 -19.08 -62.14 18.87
C CYS A 87 -19.84 -62.50 20.15
N ALA A 88 -19.56 -61.84 21.29
CA ALA A 88 -20.31 -62.06 22.52
C ALA A 88 -21.81 -61.74 22.34
N PHE A 89 -22.14 -60.65 21.66
CA PHE A 89 -23.55 -60.33 21.36
C PHE A 89 -24.26 -61.38 20.49
N VAL A 90 -23.52 -62.16 19.70
CA VAL A 90 -24.08 -63.24 18.88
C VAL A 90 -24.14 -64.57 19.64
N ILE A 91 -23.11 -64.89 20.44
CA ILE A 91 -22.95 -66.20 21.09
C ILE A 91 -23.85 -66.35 22.32
N PHE A 92 -24.00 -65.30 23.14
CA PHE A 92 -24.80 -65.39 24.37
C PHE A 92 -26.28 -65.73 24.11
N PRO A 93 -26.96 -65.14 23.10
CA PRO A 93 -28.33 -65.54 22.74
C PRO A 93 -28.42 -66.98 22.24
N ILE A 94 -27.42 -67.46 21.50
CA ILE A 94 -27.38 -68.86 21.02
C ILE A 94 -27.29 -69.84 22.20
N LEU A 95 -26.60 -69.46 23.28
CA LEU A 95 -26.50 -70.22 24.52
C LEU A 95 -27.70 -70.03 25.46
N GLY A 96 -28.78 -69.38 25.01
CA GLY A 96 -29.97 -69.12 25.83
C GLY A 96 -29.73 -68.17 27.00
N ARG A 97 -28.65 -67.39 26.98
CA ARG A 97 -28.30 -66.44 28.05
C ARG A 97 -28.85 -65.06 27.72
N ASP A 98 -29.43 -64.41 28.74
CA ASP A 98 -29.93 -63.06 28.61
C ASP A 98 -28.75 -62.07 28.45
N ILE A 99 -28.73 -61.37 27.31
CA ILE A 99 -27.73 -60.35 26.99
C ILE A 99 -28.07 -58.98 27.59
N THR A 100 -29.25 -58.81 28.20
CA THR A 100 -29.73 -57.50 28.68
C THR A 100 -28.74 -56.84 29.64
N ALA A 101 -28.11 -57.60 30.54
CA ALA A 101 -27.09 -57.08 31.45
C ALA A 101 -25.80 -56.65 30.73
N LEU A 102 -25.37 -57.39 29.70
CA LEU A 102 -24.21 -57.06 28.88
C LEU A 102 -24.50 -55.85 27.98
N ALA A 103 -25.71 -55.76 27.45
CA ALA A 103 -26.18 -54.63 26.65
C ALA A 103 -26.28 -53.35 27.49
N ALA A 104 -26.81 -53.43 28.71
CA ALA A 104 -26.92 -52.28 29.61
C ALA A 104 -25.54 -51.74 30.03
N THR A 105 -24.61 -52.62 30.40
CA THR A 105 -23.24 -52.21 30.81
C THR A 105 -22.42 -51.68 29.63
N SER A 106 -22.55 -52.29 28.45
CA SER A 106 -21.90 -51.79 27.23
C SER A 106 -22.46 -50.45 26.77
N ALA A 107 -23.77 -50.18 26.93
CA ALA A 107 -24.34 -48.88 26.62
C ALA A 107 -23.71 -47.75 27.46
N ILE A 108 -23.52 -47.97 28.76
CA ILE A 108 -22.84 -47.01 29.65
C ILE A 108 -21.38 -46.84 29.24
N ALA A 109 -20.67 -47.95 28.99
CA ALA A 109 -19.27 -47.91 28.55
C ALA A 109 -19.12 -47.17 27.21
N SER A 110 -20.00 -47.43 26.23
CA SER A 110 -20.03 -46.74 24.94
C SER A 110 -20.31 -45.25 25.10
N ALA A 111 -21.20 -44.85 26.01
CA ALA A 111 -21.46 -43.45 26.31
C ALA A 111 -20.20 -42.75 26.85
N ILE A 112 -19.52 -43.35 27.84
CA ILE A 112 -18.27 -42.81 28.41
C ILE A 112 -17.19 -42.67 27.34
N ILE A 113 -17.02 -43.69 26.49
CA ILE A 113 -16.06 -43.64 25.37
C ILE A 113 -16.45 -42.55 24.37
N GLY A 114 -17.74 -42.41 24.05
CA GLY A 114 -18.25 -41.37 23.17
C GLY A 114 -17.95 -39.97 23.68
N PHE A 115 -18.17 -39.72 24.99
CA PHE A 115 -17.81 -38.45 25.63
C PHE A 115 -16.31 -38.20 25.61
N ALA A 116 -15.49 -39.22 25.87
CA ALA A 116 -14.03 -39.10 25.79
C ALA A 116 -13.52 -38.81 24.37
N LEU A 117 -14.22 -39.32 23.34
CA LEU A 117 -13.88 -39.13 21.93
C LEU A 117 -14.46 -37.86 21.31
N GLN A 118 -15.32 -37.12 22.01
CA GLN A 118 -15.98 -35.93 21.48
C GLN A 118 -14.98 -34.92 20.88
N THR A 119 -13.94 -34.56 21.63
CA THR A 119 -12.93 -33.58 21.19
C THR A 119 -12.03 -34.13 20.06
N PRO A 120 -11.43 -35.34 20.17
CA PRO A 120 -10.65 -35.91 19.08
C PRO A 120 -11.44 -36.05 17.77
N LEU A 121 -12.69 -36.52 17.86
CA LEU A 121 -13.55 -36.71 16.69
C LEU A 121 -13.94 -35.37 16.08
N GLY A 122 -14.30 -34.38 16.90
CA GLY A 122 -14.56 -33.01 16.45
C GLY A 122 -13.37 -32.41 15.70
N ASN A 123 -12.17 -32.50 16.29
CA ASN A 123 -10.94 -31.99 15.67
C ASN A 123 -10.62 -32.69 14.33
N PHE A 124 -10.88 -33.99 14.23
CA PHE A 124 -10.73 -34.74 12.98
C PHE A 124 -11.70 -34.25 11.91
N LEU A 125 -13.00 -34.16 12.25
CA LEU A 125 -14.03 -33.72 11.32
C LEU A 125 -13.79 -32.28 10.86
N SER A 126 -13.34 -31.39 11.76
CA SER A 126 -12.92 -30.03 11.40
C SER A 126 -11.84 -30.00 10.31
N GLY A 127 -10.82 -30.87 10.41
CA GLY A 127 -9.79 -30.97 9.38
C GLY A 127 -10.30 -31.47 8.04
N VAL A 128 -11.23 -32.43 8.08
CA VAL A 128 -11.90 -32.97 6.89
C VAL A 128 -12.76 -31.89 6.22
N PHE A 129 -13.62 -31.20 6.96
CA PHE A 129 -14.48 -30.15 6.42
C PHE A 129 -13.67 -29.00 5.81
N LEU A 130 -12.58 -28.57 6.46
CA LEU A 130 -11.74 -27.51 5.91
C LEU A 130 -11.13 -27.89 4.55
N GLN A 131 -10.79 -29.17 4.36
CA GLN A 131 -10.27 -29.68 3.09
C GLN A 131 -11.35 -29.80 2.00
N PHE A 132 -12.61 -30.04 2.39
CA PHE A 132 -13.76 -30.13 1.48
C PHE A 132 -14.28 -28.75 1.08
N ASP A 133 -14.49 -27.87 2.05
CA ASP A 133 -15.08 -26.54 1.84
C ASP A 133 -14.08 -25.55 1.22
N GLN A 134 -12.77 -25.78 1.43
CA GLN A 134 -11.66 -24.95 0.93
C GLN A 134 -11.95 -23.45 1.03
N PRO A 135 -12.19 -22.91 2.25
CA PRO A 135 -12.55 -21.50 2.44
C PRO A 135 -11.44 -20.53 2.02
N PHE A 136 -10.23 -21.05 1.79
CA PHE A 136 -9.05 -20.34 1.31
C PHE A 136 -8.15 -21.32 0.54
N HIS A 137 -7.26 -20.77 -0.29
CA HIS A 137 -6.35 -21.51 -1.15
C HIS A 137 -4.89 -21.26 -0.78
N ILE A 138 -4.00 -22.12 -1.25
CA ILE A 138 -2.55 -21.89 -1.17
C ILE A 138 -2.22 -20.60 -1.92
N GLY A 139 -1.50 -19.69 -1.27
CA GLY A 139 -1.19 -18.36 -1.78
C GLY A 139 -2.11 -17.26 -1.26
N ASP A 140 -3.29 -17.60 -0.73
CA ASP A 140 -4.18 -16.60 -0.13
C ASP A 140 -3.51 -15.98 1.10
N ARG A 141 -3.74 -14.68 1.26
CA ARG A 141 -3.28 -13.94 2.44
C ARG A 141 -4.35 -13.97 3.50
N VAL A 142 -3.99 -14.42 4.68
CA VAL A 142 -4.91 -14.66 5.79
C VAL A 142 -4.44 -14.01 7.08
N ARG A 143 -5.39 -13.66 7.93
CA ARG A 143 -5.18 -13.21 9.30
C ARG A 143 -5.78 -14.22 10.26
N PHE A 144 -4.95 -14.74 11.16
CA PHE A 144 -5.30 -15.76 12.14
C PHE A 144 -4.68 -15.44 13.51
N ASN A 145 -5.50 -15.27 14.55
CA ASN A 145 -5.06 -14.98 15.92
C ASN A 145 -4.04 -13.82 16.03
N GLY A 146 -4.24 -12.75 15.25
CA GLY A 146 -3.36 -11.58 15.21
C GLY A 146 -2.12 -11.74 14.33
N TYR A 147 -1.83 -12.95 13.84
CA TYR A 147 -0.80 -13.19 12.84
C TYR A 147 -1.36 -12.95 11.44
N GLU A 148 -0.55 -12.38 10.56
CA GLU A 148 -0.89 -12.17 9.15
C GLU A 148 0.20 -12.76 8.26
N GLY A 149 -0.21 -13.49 7.23
CA GLY A 149 0.71 -14.14 6.32
C GLY A 149 0.01 -14.84 5.16
N ASN A 150 0.79 -15.48 4.31
CA ASN A 150 0.26 -16.21 3.16
C ASN A 150 0.22 -17.70 3.44
N ILE A 151 -0.80 -18.39 2.95
CA ILE A 151 -0.89 -19.85 3.06
C ILE A 151 0.19 -20.48 2.19
N ALA A 152 1.16 -21.13 2.83
CA ALA A 152 2.28 -21.78 2.16
C ALA A 152 1.95 -23.21 1.77
N LYS A 153 1.24 -23.94 2.64
CA LYS A 153 0.88 -25.35 2.44
C LYS A 153 -0.36 -25.71 3.25
N MET A 154 -1.15 -26.64 2.73
CA MET A 154 -2.28 -27.24 3.44
C MET A 154 -2.16 -28.77 3.38
N ASP A 155 -2.14 -29.40 4.56
CA ASP A 155 -2.21 -30.84 4.74
C ASP A 155 -3.53 -31.21 5.44
N TRP A 156 -3.89 -32.50 5.44
CA TRP A 156 -5.15 -33.00 6.02
C TRP A 156 -5.36 -32.69 7.51
N ARG A 157 -4.29 -32.38 8.27
CA ARG A 157 -4.33 -32.07 9.71
C ARG A 157 -3.84 -30.67 10.08
N SER A 158 -3.12 -30.00 9.19
CA SER A 158 -2.44 -28.75 9.50
C SER A 158 -2.28 -27.87 8.27
N THR A 159 -2.34 -26.57 8.49
CA THR A 159 -2.08 -25.53 7.50
C THR A 159 -0.83 -24.75 7.93
N GLU A 160 0.04 -24.48 6.98
CA GLU A 160 1.26 -23.69 7.19
C GLU A 160 1.03 -22.27 6.67
N ILE A 161 1.18 -21.28 7.55
CA ILE A 161 1.08 -19.85 7.22
C ILE A 161 2.48 -19.25 7.28
N ARG A 162 2.96 -18.70 6.16
CA ARG A 162 4.23 -17.98 6.12
C ARG A 162 3.99 -16.50 6.42
N LEU A 163 4.54 -16.04 7.54
CA LEU A 163 4.47 -14.64 7.96
C LEU A 163 5.38 -13.76 7.12
N ASN A 164 5.14 -12.44 7.15
CA ASN A 164 6.01 -11.46 6.49
C ASN A 164 7.45 -11.47 7.05
N SER A 165 7.64 -11.89 8.31
CA SER A 165 8.96 -12.08 8.92
C SER A 165 9.74 -13.27 8.34
N GLY A 166 9.10 -14.14 7.55
CA GLY A 166 9.67 -15.38 7.02
C GLY A 166 9.43 -16.61 7.89
N GLU A 167 8.91 -16.44 9.11
CA GLU A 167 8.51 -17.54 10.00
C GLU A 167 7.36 -18.36 9.39
N ILE A 168 7.36 -19.68 9.65
CA ILE A 168 6.29 -20.59 9.23
C ILE A 168 5.50 -21.02 10.46
N LEU A 169 4.25 -20.57 10.53
CA LEU A 169 3.31 -20.94 11.57
C LEU A 169 2.58 -22.23 11.17
N HIS A 170 2.80 -23.30 11.93
CA HIS A 170 2.08 -24.57 11.76
C HIS A 170 0.79 -24.54 12.59
N VAL A 171 -0.36 -24.43 11.93
CA VAL A 171 -1.67 -24.33 12.59
C VAL A 171 -2.46 -25.62 12.37
N PRO A 172 -2.91 -26.31 13.44
CA PRO A 172 -3.83 -27.45 13.29
C PRO A 172 -5.14 -27.01 12.63
N ASN A 173 -5.66 -27.80 11.69
CA ASN A 173 -6.90 -27.44 10.99
C ASN A 173 -8.10 -27.34 11.94
N SER A 174 -8.11 -28.10 13.04
CA SER A 174 -9.13 -27.97 14.08
C SER A 174 -9.10 -26.61 14.77
N SER A 175 -7.91 -26.02 14.93
CA SER A 175 -7.77 -24.67 15.47
C SER A 175 -8.30 -23.63 14.48
N ILE A 176 -8.06 -23.81 13.17
CA ILE A 176 -8.61 -22.92 12.15
C ILE A 176 -10.14 -23.00 12.11
N ALA A 177 -10.70 -24.21 12.13
CA ALA A 177 -12.15 -24.40 12.09
C ALA A 177 -12.89 -23.86 13.32
N GLN A 178 -12.21 -23.76 14.47
CA GLN A 178 -12.78 -23.24 15.71
C GLN A 178 -12.62 -21.72 15.87
N ASN A 179 -11.76 -21.08 15.07
CA ASN A 179 -11.43 -19.67 15.19
C ASN A 179 -11.86 -18.88 13.94
N LEU A 180 -11.93 -17.56 14.07
CA LEU A 180 -12.16 -16.67 12.94
C LEU A 180 -10.88 -16.54 12.11
N ILE A 181 -10.98 -16.83 10.81
CA ILE A 181 -9.92 -16.56 9.84
C ILE A 181 -10.36 -15.46 8.89
N GLY A 182 -9.60 -14.38 8.83
CA GLY A 182 -9.84 -13.30 7.88
C GLY A 182 -9.08 -13.56 6.59
N VAL A 183 -9.76 -13.73 5.47
CA VAL A 183 -9.13 -13.79 4.14
C VAL A 183 -9.04 -12.38 3.58
N ILE A 184 -7.83 -11.92 3.27
CA ILE A 184 -7.61 -10.60 2.69
C ILE A 184 -7.82 -10.73 1.19
N ALA A 185 -8.96 -10.23 0.71
CA ALA A 185 -9.32 -10.29 -0.69
C ALA A 185 -8.28 -9.54 -1.56
N THR A 186 -7.93 -10.15 -2.68
CA THR A 186 -7.09 -9.57 -3.73
C THR A 186 -7.97 -9.18 -4.90
N GLY A 187 -8.46 -7.93 -4.92
CA GLY A 187 -9.33 -7.42 -5.97
C GLY A 187 -9.48 -5.89 -5.94
N SER A 188 -9.98 -5.31 -7.04
CA SER A 188 -10.03 -3.85 -7.30
C SER A 188 -10.94 -3.03 -6.40
N SER A 189 -11.75 -3.67 -5.54
CA SER A 189 -12.67 -2.97 -4.63
C SER A 189 -12.22 -2.99 -3.16
N VAL A 190 -10.99 -3.43 -2.87
CA VAL A 190 -10.48 -3.49 -1.50
C VAL A 190 -9.79 -2.17 -1.17
N TYR A 191 -10.38 -1.38 -0.29
CA TYR A 191 -9.78 -0.13 0.18
C TYR A 191 -8.74 -0.37 1.28
N ARG A 192 -7.84 0.60 1.45
CA ARG A 192 -6.96 0.73 2.62
C ARG A 192 -7.23 2.06 3.31
N THR A 193 -6.87 2.12 4.59
CA THR A 193 -7.05 3.31 5.41
C THR A 193 -5.73 3.77 6.01
N ILE A 194 -5.45 5.07 5.89
CA ILE A 194 -4.37 5.74 6.61
C ILE A 194 -4.98 6.56 7.74
N GLU A 195 -4.62 6.20 8.97
CA GLU A 195 -5.02 6.93 10.17
C GLU A 195 -4.01 8.05 10.47
N PHE A 196 -4.53 9.23 10.79
CA PHE A 196 -3.75 10.41 11.18
C PHE A 196 -4.55 11.31 12.11
N THR A 197 -3.89 12.26 12.78
CA THR A 197 -4.54 13.25 13.64
C THR A 197 -4.31 14.67 13.12
N ALA A 198 -5.25 15.56 13.48
CA ALA A 198 -5.10 16.99 13.29
C ALA A 198 -5.67 17.73 14.52
N PRO A 199 -5.22 18.96 14.82
CA PRO A 199 -5.72 19.75 15.94
C PRO A 199 -7.23 19.95 15.86
N ALA A 200 -7.92 19.82 17.00
CA ALA A 200 -9.38 19.97 17.08
C ALA A 200 -9.86 21.40 16.73
N THR A 201 -8.95 22.38 16.73
CA THR A 201 -9.22 23.79 16.37
C THR A 201 -9.39 24.01 14.86
N VAL A 202 -9.00 23.04 14.02
CA VAL A 202 -9.06 23.17 12.57
C VAL A 202 -10.41 22.67 12.04
N PRO A 203 -11.09 23.41 11.14
CA PRO A 203 -12.34 22.95 10.53
C PRO A 203 -12.18 21.59 9.83
N PRO A 204 -13.02 20.57 10.14
CA PRO A 204 -12.86 19.22 9.60
C PRO A 204 -12.90 19.13 8.08
N GLY A 205 -13.71 19.99 7.43
CA GLY A 205 -13.77 20.08 5.97
C GLY A 205 -12.42 20.47 5.35
N LYS A 206 -11.66 21.34 6.03
CA LYS A 206 -10.33 21.76 5.55
C LYS A 206 -9.30 20.67 5.70
N VAL A 207 -9.32 19.94 6.82
CA VAL A 207 -8.44 18.78 7.04
C VAL A 207 -8.69 17.71 5.98
N ALA A 208 -9.97 17.39 5.74
CA ALA A 208 -10.35 16.39 4.75
C ALA A 208 -9.95 16.79 3.31
N GLU A 209 -10.12 18.07 2.96
CA GLU A 209 -9.69 18.61 1.66
C GLU A 209 -8.17 18.47 1.48
N VAL A 210 -7.38 18.94 2.45
CA VAL A 210 -5.90 18.91 2.38
C VAL A 210 -5.39 17.47 2.29
N ALA A 211 -5.90 16.58 3.14
CA ALA A 211 -5.48 15.18 3.17
C ALA A 211 -5.83 14.45 1.86
N THR A 212 -7.02 14.68 1.32
CA THR A 212 -7.47 14.03 0.07
C THR A 212 -6.65 14.55 -1.13
N ASN A 213 -6.44 15.87 -1.21
CA ASN A 213 -5.66 16.48 -2.29
C ASN A 213 -4.18 16.09 -2.26
N ALA A 214 -3.61 15.80 -1.07
CA ALA A 214 -2.24 15.31 -0.94
C ALA A 214 -2.01 14.00 -1.70
N VAL A 215 -3.04 13.18 -1.87
CA VAL A 215 -2.99 11.92 -2.62
C VAL A 215 -3.38 12.13 -4.09
N LEU A 216 -4.43 12.92 -4.36
CA LEU A 216 -4.95 13.12 -5.71
C LEU A 216 -4.05 13.94 -6.63
N ASN A 217 -3.31 14.93 -6.10
CA ASN A 217 -2.46 15.81 -6.92
C ASN A 217 -1.21 15.09 -7.45
N THR A 218 -0.79 14.02 -6.79
CA THR A 218 0.38 13.22 -7.17
C THR A 218 0.01 11.74 -7.05
N PRO A 219 -0.84 11.19 -7.93
CA PRO A 219 -1.34 9.84 -7.76
C PRO A 219 -0.22 8.82 -7.89
N ASN A 220 -0.05 7.98 -6.85
CA ASN A 220 0.89 6.86 -6.91
C ASN A 220 0.40 5.83 -7.95
N PRO A 221 1.29 5.18 -8.74
CA PRO A 221 0.90 4.23 -9.78
C PRO A 221 0.01 3.08 -9.29
N ASN A 222 0.17 2.68 -8.03
CA ASN A 222 -0.59 1.62 -7.36
C ASN A 222 -1.94 2.11 -6.80
N ILE A 223 -2.29 3.38 -6.91
CA ILE A 223 -3.63 3.87 -6.55
C ILE A 223 -4.53 3.78 -7.78
N ASP A 224 -5.72 3.21 -7.59
CA ASP A 224 -6.79 3.23 -8.58
C ASP A 224 -7.51 4.58 -8.52
N VAL A 225 -7.24 5.43 -9.52
CA VAL A 225 -7.79 6.79 -9.62
C VAL A 225 -9.24 6.80 -10.12
N ASP A 226 -9.74 5.69 -10.65
CA ASP A 226 -11.15 5.56 -11.05
C ASP A 226 -12.05 5.37 -9.81
N GLN A 227 -11.46 4.98 -8.69
CA GLN A 227 -12.12 4.86 -7.39
C GLN A 227 -11.96 6.13 -6.55
N PRO A 228 -12.94 6.47 -5.70
CA PRO A 228 -12.88 7.70 -4.90
C PRO A 228 -11.81 7.59 -3.80
N VAL A 229 -10.92 8.58 -3.73
CA VAL A 229 -10.09 8.86 -2.55
C VAL A 229 -10.83 9.88 -1.68
N PHE A 230 -11.00 9.59 -0.39
CA PHE A 230 -11.72 10.50 0.50
C PHE A 230 -11.24 10.39 1.94
N THR A 231 -11.43 11.45 2.70
CA THR A 231 -11.06 11.52 4.12
C THR A 231 -12.31 11.65 4.99
N ARG A 232 -12.38 10.87 6.07
CA ARG A 232 -13.45 10.95 7.08
C ARG A 232 -12.89 11.34 8.43
N MET A 233 -13.64 12.18 9.14
CA MET A 233 -13.42 12.42 10.55
C MET A 233 -13.84 11.18 11.35
N GLY A 234 -12.97 10.75 12.25
CA GLY A 234 -13.19 9.65 13.19
C GLY A 234 -13.59 10.19 14.56
N ILE A 235 -12.90 9.70 15.60
CA ILE A 235 -13.16 10.08 16.98
C ILE A 235 -12.66 11.51 17.23
N TYR A 236 -13.54 12.34 17.80
CA TYR A 236 -13.24 13.70 18.23
C TYR A 236 -12.77 13.72 19.70
N SER A 237 -11.71 14.46 19.97
CA SER A 237 -11.26 14.83 21.33
C SER A 237 -11.08 16.36 21.41
N LEU A 238 -10.87 16.87 22.63
CA LEU A 238 -10.69 18.31 22.88
C LEU A 238 -9.39 18.86 22.27
N ASP A 239 -8.34 18.04 22.19
CA ASP A 239 -7.02 18.47 21.73
C ASP A 239 -6.77 18.06 20.26
N GLU A 240 -7.03 16.79 19.95
CA GLU A 240 -6.80 16.20 18.63
C GLU A 240 -8.04 15.47 18.11
N THR A 241 -8.25 15.55 16.81
CA THR A 241 -9.29 14.78 16.12
C THR A 241 -8.63 13.73 15.23
N GLN A 242 -9.09 12.48 15.33
CA GLN A 242 -8.62 11.39 14.48
C GLN A 242 -9.32 11.46 13.12
N TYR A 243 -8.57 11.19 12.06
CA TYR A 243 -9.06 11.10 10.69
C TYR A 243 -8.60 9.81 10.04
N ARG A 244 -9.39 9.33 9.08
CA ARG A 244 -9.06 8.20 8.22
C ARG A 244 -9.15 8.63 6.77
N LEU A 245 -8.03 8.51 6.06
CA LEU A 245 -7.98 8.64 4.60
C LEU A 245 -8.18 7.26 3.97
N PHE A 246 -9.13 7.17 3.04
CA PHE A 246 -9.49 5.96 2.32
C PHE A 246 -8.96 6.07 0.89
N TYR A 247 -8.31 5.00 0.43
CA TYR A 247 -7.85 4.89 -0.95
C TYR A 247 -7.93 3.43 -1.43
N TYR A 248 -8.00 3.23 -2.73
CA TYR A 248 -8.14 1.92 -3.35
C TYR A 248 -6.84 1.55 -4.09
N PRO A 249 -6.06 0.58 -3.61
CA PRO A 249 -4.89 0.12 -4.34
C PRO A 249 -5.23 -0.85 -5.47
N LYS A 250 -4.49 -0.77 -6.58
CA LYS A 250 -4.48 -1.78 -7.66
C LYS A 250 -3.91 -3.11 -7.16
N SER A 251 -2.88 -3.06 -6.31
CA SER A 251 -2.30 -4.21 -5.62
C SER A 251 -2.26 -3.97 -4.12
N HIS A 252 -3.08 -4.72 -3.38
CA HIS A 252 -3.17 -4.60 -1.93
C HIS A 252 -1.83 -4.90 -1.22
N HIS A 253 -1.06 -5.87 -1.74
CA HIS A 253 0.24 -6.25 -1.18
C HIS A 253 1.29 -5.16 -1.36
N GLN A 254 1.41 -4.59 -2.58
CA GLN A 254 2.32 -3.46 -2.80
C GLN A 254 1.92 -2.24 -1.95
N ALA A 255 0.62 -2.10 -1.72
CA ALA A 255 0.09 -0.98 -0.95
C ALA A 255 0.55 -1.00 0.51
N GLU A 256 0.50 -2.17 1.14
CA GLU A 256 0.98 -2.35 2.51
C GLU A 256 2.49 -2.09 2.66
N ILE A 257 3.30 -2.54 1.69
CA ILE A 257 4.76 -2.46 1.80
C ILE A 257 5.28 -1.05 1.46
N HIS A 258 4.72 -0.42 0.42
CA HIS A 258 5.28 0.80 -0.14
C HIS A 258 4.29 1.97 -0.15
N THR A 259 3.09 1.76 -0.68
CA THR A 259 2.14 2.88 -0.94
C THR A 259 1.64 3.52 0.36
N ASP A 260 1.38 2.75 1.41
CA ASP A 260 0.94 3.27 2.71
C ASP A 260 1.97 4.24 3.29
N SER A 261 3.25 3.88 3.24
CA SER A 261 4.36 4.70 3.74
C SER A 261 4.47 6.00 2.95
N GLU A 262 4.41 5.90 1.62
CA GLU A 262 4.46 7.07 0.73
C GLU A 262 3.28 8.02 0.95
N ILE A 263 2.05 7.50 1.11
CA ILE A 263 0.87 8.32 1.42
C ILE A 263 1.04 8.99 2.79
N ARG A 264 1.56 8.30 3.80
CA ARG A 264 1.82 8.89 5.13
C ARG A 264 2.84 10.03 5.04
N CYS A 265 3.92 9.87 4.28
CA CYS A 265 4.90 10.94 4.05
C CYS A 265 4.26 12.16 3.38
N ARG A 266 3.52 11.96 2.29
CA ARG A 266 2.83 13.05 1.59
C ARG A 266 1.84 13.78 2.47
N LEU A 267 1.07 13.02 3.24
CA LEU A 267 0.12 13.55 4.19
C LEU A 267 0.83 14.40 5.26
N TRP A 268 1.99 13.94 5.75
CA TRP A 268 2.81 14.69 6.69
C TRP A 268 3.25 16.05 6.11
N TYR A 269 3.79 16.09 4.89
CA TYR A 269 4.18 17.35 4.23
C TYR A 269 2.97 18.27 3.98
N ALA A 270 1.85 17.72 3.47
CA ALA A 270 0.65 18.50 3.18
C ALA A 270 0.01 19.11 4.45
N LEU A 271 -0.12 18.32 5.53
CA LEU A 271 -0.63 18.81 6.81
C LEU A 271 0.32 19.82 7.46
N SER A 272 1.63 19.61 7.36
CA SER A 272 2.64 20.55 7.85
C SER A 272 2.53 21.91 7.14
N ARG A 273 2.45 21.92 5.80
CA ARG A 273 2.27 23.14 5.01
C ARG A 273 0.95 23.87 5.30
N ALA A 274 -0.11 23.13 5.58
CA ALA A 274 -1.40 23.70 5.97
C ALA A 274 -1.41 24.26 7.42
N GLY A 275 -0.32 24.05 8.18
CA GLY A 275 -0.19 24.49 9.56
C GLY A 275 -0.88 23.57 10.57
N PHE A 276 -1.19 22.33 10.19
CA PHE A 276 -1.91 21.34 11.02
C PHE A 276 -0.97 20.33 11.69
N GLY A 277 0.28 20.20 11.22
CA GLY A 277 1.25 19.24 11.75
C GLY A 277 2.08 19.78 12.93
N ASN A 278 2.84 18.89 13.58
CA ASN A 278 3.92 19.30 14.47
C ASN A 278 4.83 20.27 13.72
N GLN A 279 5.03 21.47 14.26
CA GLN A 279 5.96 22.44 13.69
C GLN A 279 7.33 21.77 13.61
N HIS A 280 7.71 21.34 12.41
CA HIS A 280 9.08 20.95 12.17
C HIS A 280 9.93 22.17 12.54
N GLN A 281 10.99 21.97 13.35
CA GLN A 281 11.96 23.03 13.64
C GLN A 281 12.68 23.37 12.33
N LEU A 282 12.01 24.16 11.52
CA LEU A 282 12.49 24.64 10.24
C LEU A 282 13.69 25.55 10.51
N SER A 283 14.75 25.37 9.71
CA SER A 283 16.08 25.99 9.80
C SER A 283 16.10 27.29 10.60
N GLU A 284 16.95 27.38 11.64
CA GLU A 284 17.08 28.60 12.47
C GLU A 284 17.20 29.84 11.58
N SER A 285 16.51 30.93 11.94
CA SER A 285 16.51 32.18 11.17
C SER A 285 17.92 32.69 10.82
N LYS A 286 18.93 32.32 11.62
CA LYS A 286 20.35 32.61 11.37
C LYS A 286 20.86 32.09 10.02
N HIS A 287 20.37 30.96 9.52
CA HIS A 287 20.79 30.40 8.23
C HIS A 287 20.07 31.01 7.03
N ILE A 288 18.94 31.69 7.28
CA ILE A 288 18.10 32.33 6.27
C ILE A 288 18.53 33.78 6.04
N GLN A 289 19.03 34.46 7.09
CA GLN A 289 19.47 35.85 7.04
C GLN A 289 20.41 36.17 5.85
N PRO A 290 21.46 35.38 5.56
CA PRO A 290 22.36 35.66 4.45
C PRO A 290 21.68 35.53 3.08
N LEU A 291 20.65 34.68 2.97
CA LEU A 291 19.89 34.50 1.72
C LEU A 291 18.99 35.72 1.47
N ILE A 292 18.31 36.23 2.51
CA ILE A 292 17.52 37.46 2.42
C ILE A 292 18.42 38.65 2.07
N GLN A 293 19.57 38.78 2.72
CA GLN A 293 20.53 39.84 2.42
C GLN A 293 21.10 39.73 0.99
N GLY A 294 21.16 38.53 0.42
CA GLY A 294 21.61 38.32 -0.95
C GLY A 294 20.66 38.88 -2.02
N ILE A 295 19.39 39.08 -1.68
CA ILE A 295 18.35 39.55 -2.59
C ILE A 295 18.40 41.08 -2.67
N GLU A 296 18.61 41.61 -3.87
CA GLU A 296 18.82 43.04 -4.14
C GLU A 296 17.73 43.92 -3.50
N PHE A 297 16.47 43.49 -3.54
CA PHE A 297 15.34 44.19 -2.96
C PHE A 297 15.44 44.36 -1.43
N PHE A 298 15.85 43.32 -0.70
CA PHE A 298 15.89 43.33 0.76
C PHE A 298 17.18 43.91 1.35
N GLN A 299 18.22 44.15 0.54
CA GLN A 299 19.52 44.65 0.99
C GLN A 299 19.47 45.98 1.76
N GLU A 300 18.53 46.87 1.42
CA GLU A 300 18.39 48.18 2.05
C GLU A 300 17.50 48.19 3.30
N LEU A 301 16.78 47.09 3.57
CA LEU A 301 16.08 46.94 4.84
C LEU A 301 17.09 46.84 5.97
N SER A 302 16.78 47.39 7.15
CA SER A 302 17.63 47.13 8.31
C SER A 302 17.61 45.64 8.63
N HIS A 303 18.63 45.20 9.36
CA HIS A 303 18.71 43.83 9.83
C HIS A 303 17.47 43.41 10.64
N GLN A 304 16.85 44.34 11.37
CA GLN A 304 15.63 44.09 12.14
C GLN A 304 14.42 43.90 11.23
N ALA A 305 14.24 44.73 10.20
CA ALA A 305 13.20 44.52 9.18
C ALA A 305 13.40 43.20 8.45
N GLN A 306 14.62 42.85 8.02
CA GLN A 306 14.90 41.56 7.38
C GLN A 306 14.52 40.37 8.27
N GLN A 307 14.82 40.43 9.58
CA GLN A 307 14.36 39.42 10.54
C GLN A 307 12.84 39.38 10.68
N GLY A 308 12.18 40.55 10.65
CA GLY A 308 10.73 40.67 10.58
C GLY A 308 10.15 39.95 9.37
N VAL A 309 10.76 40.10 8.18
CA VAL A 309 10.33 39.40 6.96
C VAL A 309 10.43 37.89 7.17
N ILE A 310 11.57 37.39 7.65
CA ILE A 310 11.78 35.95 7.89
C ILE A 310 10.75 35.40 8.89
N LYS A 311 10.52 36.13 10.00
CA LYS A 311 9.62 35.71 11.08
C LYS A 311 8.16 35.65 10.63
N ASN A 312 7.73 36.57 9.76
CA ASN A 312 6.37 36.68 9.28
C ASN A 312 6.11 35.92 7.95
N SER A 313 7.15 35.31 7.37
CA SER A 313 7.04 34.50 6.16
C SER A 313 6.68 33.06 6.47
N GLN A 314 6.03 32.38 5.52
CA GLN A 314 5.67 30.98 5.66
C GLN A 314 6.78 30.09 5.12
N LYS A 315 7.32 29.20 5.96
CA LYS A 315 8.25 28.16 5.51
C LYS A 315 7.46 26.96 5.02
N LEU A 316 7.79 26.48 3.82
CA LEU A 316 7.12 25.34 3.18
C LEU A 316 8.15 24.26 2.88
N LEU A 317 7.78 23.02 3.17
CA LEU A 317 8.61 21.85 2.96
C LEU A 317 7.91 20.89 1.98
N PHE A 318 8.67 20.39 1.02
CA PHE A 318 8.20 19.55 -0.06
C PHE A 318 8.98 18.24 -0.13
N ASP A 319 8.27 17.16 -0.43
CA ASP A 319 8.86 15.84 -0.62
C ASP A 319 9.65 15.77 -1.93
N THR A 320 10.39 14.69 -2.12
CA THR A 320 11.03 14.36 -3.40
C THR A 320 9.98 13.93 -4.44
N GLY A 321 10.07 14.48 -5.64
CA GLY A 321 9.18 14.24 -6.77
C GLY A 321 7.81 14.91 -6.64
N GLU A 322 7.64 15.84 -5.71
CA GLU A 322 6.34 16.49 -5.49
C GLU A 322 6.02 17.50 -6.62
N LEU A 323 4.79 17.47 -7.11
CA LEU A 323 4.29 18.39 -8.12
C LEU A 323 3.85 19.70 -7.46
N LEU A 324 4.47 20.81 -7.84
CA LEU A 324 4.11 22.16 -7.38
C LEU A 324 3.35 22.89 -8.49
N THR A 325 2.28 23.58 -8.09
CA THR A 325 1.46 24.42 -8.96
C THR A 325 1.32 25.81 -8.32
N LYS A 326 0.74 26.78 -9.03
CA LYS A 326 0.43 28.10 -8.45
C LYS A 326 -0.45 28.03 -7.18
N ARG A 327 -1.21 26.94 -6.96
CA ARG A 327 -2.03 26.71 -5.76
C ARG A 327 -1.24 26.16 -4.58
N THR A 328 -0.04 25.64 -4.82
CA THR A 328 0.85 25.09 -3.79
C THR A 328 1.43 26.19 -2.91
N PHE A 329 1.56 27.41 -3.46
CA PHE A 329 2.11 28.57 -2.79
C PHE A 329 1.00 29.55 -2.34
N PRO A 330 1.26 30.37 -1.30
CA PRO A 330 0.36 31.46 -0.97
C PRO A 330 0.19 32.39 -2.17
N PRO A 331 -1.01 32.99 -2.34
CA PRO A 331 -1.22 33.96 -3.41
C PRO A 331 -0.24 35.11 -3.24
N GLU A 332 0.26 35.62 -4.37
CA GLU A 332 1.09 36.83 -4.40
C GLU A 332 2.40 36.71 -3.59
N ALA A 333 2.91 35.49 -3.39
CA ALA A 333 4.15 35.27 -2.65
C ALA A 333 5.40 35.28 -3.54
N LEU A 334 6.48 35.84 -3.00
CA LEU A 334 7.85 35.58 -3.43
C LEU A 334 8.36 34.31 -2.76
N ILE A 335 8.82 33.35 -3.53
CA ILE A 335 9.35 32.08 -3.04
C ILE A 335 10.88 32.10 -3.14
N ILE A 336 11.55 31.73 -2.07
CA ILE A 336 13.01 31.69 -1.96
C ILE A 336 13.41 30.26 -1.63
N VAL A 337 14.28 29.64 -2.42
CA VAL A 337 14.77 28.29 -2.14
C VAL A 337 15.78 28.34 -1.01
N LEU A 338 15.48 27.70 0.12
CA LEU A 338 16.37 27.64 1.29
C LEU A 338 17.30 26.43 1.23
N LYS A 339 16.76 25.29 0.79
CA LYS A 339 17.46 24.01 0.64
C LYS A 339 16.77 23.20 -0.47
N GLY A 340 17.52 22.40 -1.21
CA GLY A 340 16.98 21.59 -2.30
C GLY A 340 17.02 22.31 -3.65
N GLU A 341 16.20 21.82 -4.57
CA GLU A 341 16.09 22.32 -5.94
C GLU A 341 14.63 22.28 -6.40
N ILE A 342 14.19 23.30 -7.14
CA ILE A 342 12.92 23.30 -7.88
C ILE A 342 13.24 23.24 -9.37
N GLU A 343 12.68 22.26 -10.05
CA GLU A 343 12.68 22.17 -11.51
C GLU A 343 11.38 22.75 -12.07
N ILE A 344 11.49 23.70 -12.99
CA ILE A 344 10.35 24.28 -13.71
C ILE A 344 10.40 23.82 -15.15
N GLN A 345 9.33 23.18 -15.63
CA GLN A 345 9.18 22.86 -17.04
C GLN A 345 8.75 24.11 -17.79
N LEU A 346 9.57 24.55 -18.74
CA LEU A 346 9.26 25.75 -19.54
C LEU A 346 8.29 25.38 -20.67
N GLU A 347 7.04 25.83 -20.57
CA GLU A 347 6.09 25.79 -21.68
C GLU A 347 6.37 26.91 -22.68
N ALA A 348 6.25 26.60 -23.98
CA ALA A 348 6.46 27.57 -25.04
C ALA A 348 5.18 28.37 -25.31
N THR A 349 4.96 29.48 -24.61
CA THR A 349 3.87 30.40 -24.96
C THR A 349 4.26 31.29 -26.14
N LYS A 350 3.41 31.32 -27.17
CA LYS A 350 3.53 32.24 -28.31
C LYS A 350 3.01 33.63 -27.90
N PRO A 351 3.81 34.70 -27.88
CA PRO A 351 3.26 36.04 -27.68
C PRO A 351 2.40 36.42 -28.88
N ALA A 352 1.19 36.93 -28.62
CA ALA A 352 0.25 37.33 -29.65
C ALA A 352 0.90 38.36 -30.60
N GLY A 353 1.07 37.97 -31.87
CA GLY A 353 1.61 38.83 -32.93
C GLY A 353 3.07 38.60 -33.34
N SER A 354 3.83 37.72 -32.68
CA SER A 354 5.22 37.40 -33.06
C SER A 354 5.34 36.03 -33.77
N GLN A 355 6.18 35.96 -34.81
CA GLN A 355 6.57 34.70 -35.46
C GLN A 355 7.64 33.92 -34.67
N THR A 356 8.21 34.51 -33.62
CA THR A 356 9.31 33.92 -32.84
C THR A 356 8.80 33.28 -31.55
N PHE A 357 9.13 32.00 -31.33
CA PHE A 357 8.94 31.29 -30.07
C PHE A 357 10.09 31.63 -29.12
N THR A 358 9.91 32.66 -28.32
CA THR A 358 10.74 32.87 -27.13
C THR A 358 10.20 32.04 -25.97
N PRO A 359 11.00 31.17 -25.34
CA PRO A 359 10.66 30.66 -24.01
C PRO A 359 10.66 31.87 -23.08
N SER A 360 9.50 32.47 -22.85
CA SER A 360 9.38 33.60 -21.93
C SER A 360 9.27 33.07 -20.51
N PHE A 361 10.36 32.50 -20.04
CA PHE A 361 10.69 32.48 -18.62
C PHE A 361 12.09 33.05 -18.54
N THR A 362 12.16 34.37 -18.43
CA THR A 362 13.37 34.99 -17.91
C THR A 362 13.42 34.62 -16.43
N PRO A 363 14.43 33.85 -15.97
CA PRO A 363 14.57 33.58 -14.56
C PRO A 363 14.60 34.88 -13.78
N PHE A 364 13.61 35.00 -12.91
CA PHE A 364 13.64 35.78 -11.69
C PHE A 364 15.04 35.63 -11.05
N SER A 365 15.72 36.76 -10.87
CA SER A 365 17.14 36.95 -10.54
C SER A 365 18.07 35.72 -10.63
N ARG A 366 18.79 35.58 -11.76
CA ARG A 366 20.09 34.91 -11.80
C ARG A 366 21.17 35.96 -12.02
N ARG A 367 22.36 35.78 -11.42
CA ARG A 367 23.56 36.40 -12.01
C ARG A 367 23.58 36.04 -13.49
N PRO A 368 23.75 37.02 -14.40
CA PRO A 368 23.53 36.83 -15.82
C PRO A 368 24.42 35.71 -16.34
N LYS A 369 23.82 34.55 -16.63
CA LYS A 369 24.36 33.68 -17.68
C LYS A 369 23.68 34.15 -18.94
N THR A 370 24.49 34.72 -19.83
CA THR A 370 24.16 35.01 -21.22
C THR A 370 23.20 33.94 -21.76
N SER A 371 22.05 34.37 -22.26
CA SER A 371 21.12 33.53 -23.02
C SER A 371 21.82 33.04 -24.28
N SER A 372 22.63 32.00 -24.13
CA SER A 372 23.24 31.30 -25.24
C SER A 372 22.11 30.59 -25.98
N ARG A 373 21.64 31.18 -27.08
CA ARG A 373 20.93 30.42 -28.13
C ARG A 373 21.89 29.33 -28.56
N TYR A 374 21.77 28.14 -27.98
CA TYR A 374 22.54 27.00 -28.45
C TYR A 374 22.01 26.62 -29.83
N PRO A 375 22.84 26.62 -30.89
CA PRO A 375 22.40 26.17 -32.20
C PRO A 375 21.89 24.73 -32.08
N LEU A 376 20.65 24.48 -32.56
CA LEU A 376 20.05 23.15 -32.55
C LEU A 376 20.96 22.17 -33.31
N ASN A 377 21.20 21.01 -32.72
CA ASN A 377 22.08 19.99 -33.31
C ASN A 377 21.59 19.62 -34.73
N PRO A 378 22.42 19.72 -35.80
CA PRO A 378 22.01 19.40 -37.17
C PRO A 378 21.46 17.98 -37.33
N ARG A 379 21.94 17.02 -36.51
CA ARG A 379 21.42 15.65 -36.50
C ARG A 379 19.99 15.57 -35.99
N LEU A 380 19.63 16.41 -35.01
CA LEU A 380 18.28 16.50 -34.48
C LEU A 380 17.32 17.10 -35.51
N LEU A 381 17.75 18.15 -36.22
CA LEU A 381 16.95 18.78 -37.28
C LEU A 381 16.62 17.78 -38.41
N ASN A 382 17.62 17.02 -38.88
CA ASN A 382 17.40 16.01 -39.91
C ASN A 382 16.50 14.86 -39.43
N ARG A 383 16.59 14.48 -38.15
CA ARG A 383 15.73 13.46 -37.56
C ARG A 383 14.29 13.93 -37.43
N ALA A 384 14.08 15.15 -36.92
CA ALA A 384 12.77 15.78 -36.81
C ALA A 384 12.11 15.95 -38.18
N ALA A 385 12.86 16.40 -39.19
CA ALA A 385 12.38 16.52 -40.56
C ALA A 385 11.99 15.16 -41.18
N SER A 386 12.81 14.12 -40.96
CA SER A 386 12.52 12.76 -41.43
C SER A 386 11.26 12.17 -40.76
N GLN A 387 11.11 12.38 -39.45
CA GLN A 387 9.92 11.97 -38.70
C GLN A 387 8.66 12.76 -39.09
N LEU A 388 8.80 14.04 -39.42
CA LEU A 388 7.68 14.85 -39.90
C LEU A 388 7.30 14.48 -41.35
N ALA A 389 8.28 14.05 -42.16
CA ALA A 389 8.06 13.67 -43.55
C ALA A 389 7.15 12.45 -43.72
N SER A 390 7.05 11.55 -42.72
CA SER A 390 6.10 10.45 -42.76
C SER A 390 4.63 10.90 -42.64
N HIS A 391 4.39 12.13 -42.19
CA HIS A 391 3.03 12.68 -41.98
C HIS A 391 2.64 13.71 -43.04
N ILE A 392 3.55 14.62 -43.39
CA ILE A 392 3.27 15.74 -44.32
C ILE A 392 4.12 15.72 -45.60
N GLY A 393 4.88 14.65 -45.81
CA GLY A 393 5.68 14.45 -47.02
C GLY A 393 6.95 15.31 -47.09
N PRO A 394 7.55 15.49 -48.28
CA PRO A 394 8.88 16.09 -48.47
C PRO A 394 8.97 17.56 -48.04
N ILE A 395 7.83 18.26 -47.90
CA ILE A 395 7.75 19.64 -47.40
C ILE A 395 8.27 19.76 -45.96
N ALA A 396 8.33 18.65 -45.21
CA ALA A 396 8.85 18.59 -43.85
C ALA A 396 10.27 19.14 -43.70
N PHE A 397 11.17 18.91 -44.65
CA PHE A 397 12.58 19.34 -44.58
C PHE A 397 12.75 20.87 -44.60
N PRO A 398 12.26 21.60 -45.62
CA PRO A 398 12.35 23.06 -45.62
C PRO A 398 11.52 23.70 -44.49
N LEU A 399 10.38 23.10 -44.11
CA LEU A 399 9.56 23.58 -43.00
C LEU A 399 10.27 23.46 -41.65
N THR A 400 10.94 22.34 -41.41
CA THR A 400 11.74 22.10 -40.18
C THR A 400 12.89 23.09 -40.09
N GLN A 401 13.61 23.34 -41.19
CA GLN A 401 14.69 24.33 -41.21
C GLN A 401 14.19 25.75 -40.95
N ARG A 402 13.02 26.11 -41.51
CA ARG A 402 12.41 27.43 -41.28
C ARG A 402 12.01 27.60 -39.82
N LYS A 403 11.23 26.65 -39.26
CA LYS A 403 10.77 26.72 -37.87
C LYS A 403 11.92 26.62 -36.86
N ALA A 404 13.00 25.92 -37.19
CA ALA A 404 14.19 25.83 -36.35
C ALA A 404 14.90 27.18 -36.11
N GLN A 405 14.70 28.17 -36.98
CA GLN A 405 15.25 29.52 -36.81
C GLN A 405 14.49 30.34 -35.76
N ASP A 406 13.21 29.99 -35.54
CA ASP A 406 12.29 30.76 -34.70
C ASP A 406 12.10 30.18 -33.30
N VAL A 407 12.72 29.03 -32.99
CA VAL A 407 12.54 28.30 -31.73
C VAL A 407 13.84 28.18 -30.92
N ALA A 408 13.74 28.26 -29.60
CA ALA A 408 14.90 28.25 -28.71
C ALA A 408 15.38 26.85 -28.27
N SER A 409 14.58 25.80 -28.48
CA SER A 409 14.89 24.44 -28.03
C SER A 409 14.33 23.37 -28.96
N ALA A 410 14.86 22.15 -28.83
CA ALA A 410 14.36 21.00 -29.59
C ALA A 410 12.92 20.65 -29.21
N TYR A 411 12.52 20.83 -27.95
CA TYR A 411 11.13 20.64 -27.51
C TYR A 411 10.16 21.56 -28.26
N CYS A 412 10.46 22.86 -28.30
CA CYS A 412 9.66 23.87 -29.02
C CYS A 412 9.58 23.57 -30.52
N LEU A 413 10.64 23.03 -31.11
CA LEU A 413 10.65 22.64 -32.52
C LEU A 413 9.62 21.54 -32.79
N TYR A 414 9.61 20.47 -32.00
CA TYR A 414 8.65 19.36 -32.19
C TYR A 414 7.21 19.82 -31.96
N GLU A 415 6.96 20.69 -30.97
CA GLU A 415 5.62 21.26 -30.76
C GLU A 415 5.16 22.10 -31.97
N ALA A 416 6.03 23.00 -32.46
CA ALA A 416 5.73 23.85 -33.60
C ALA A 416 5.53 23.02 -34.88
N LEU A 417 6.26 21.92 -35.07
CA LEU A 417 6.07 21.01 -36.20
C LEU A 417 4.80 20.15 -36.06
N GLY A 418 4.47 19.71 -34.85
CA GLY A 418 3.25 18.93 -34.57
C GLY A 418 1.97 19.70 -34.88
N GLN A 419 1.98 21.03 -34.73
CA GLN A 419 0.86 21.90 -35.12
C GLN A 419 0.54 21.85 -36.63
N GLU A 420 1.49 21.45 -37.47
CA GLU A 420 1.32 21.33 -38.93
C GLU A 420 0.67 20.01 -39.35
N ILE A 421 0.59 19.03 -38.43
CA ILE A 421 -0.08 17.74 -38.66
C ILE A 421 -1.57 17.93 -38.35
N SER A 422 -2.43 17.74 -39.36
CA SER A 422 -3.87 17.97 -39.23
C SER A 422 -4.60 16.88 -38.43
N ASP A 423 -4.16 15.62 -38.54
CA ASP A 423 -4.76 14.49 -37.79
C ASP A 423 -4.26 14.46 -36.32
N PRO A 424 -5.17 14.49 -35.32
CA PRO A 424 -4.81 14.40 -33.91
C PRO A 424 -4.08 13.10 -33.49
N GLN A 425 -4.40 11.96 -34.11
CA GLN A 425 -3.75 10.68 -33.78
C GLN A 425 -2.31 10.64 -34.30
N GLU A 426 -2.11 11.07 -35.55
CA GLU A 426 -0.78 11.19 -36.14
C GLU A 426 0.06 12.27 -35.44
N ARG A 427 -0.55 13.38 -35.03
CA ARG A 427 0.11 14.40 -34.22
C ARG A 427 0.62 13.82 -32.91
N ARG A 428 -0.18 13.02 -32.21
CA ARG A 428 0.26 12.32 -30.98
C ARG A 428 1.41 11.35 -31.25
N ALA A 429 1.35 10.61 -32.37
CA ALA A 429 2.41 9.70 -32.78
C ALA A 429 3.73 10.46 -33.06
N PHE A 430 3.67 11.59 -33.76
CA PHE A 430 4.84 12.45 -34.00
C PHE A 430 5.40 13.05 -32.70
N LEU A 431 4.53 13.56 -31.82
CA LEU A 431 4.93 14.14 -30.53
C LEU A 431 5.47 13.08 -29.55
N SER A 432 5.28 11.78 -29.80
CA SER A 432 5.94 10.72 -29.01
C SER A 432 7.47 10.74 -29.13
N TYR A 433 8.01 11.32 -30.20
CA TYR A 433 9.46 11.50 -30.42
C TYR A 433 10.00 12.82 -29.83
N GLN A 434 9.12 13.65 -29.24
CA GLN A 434 9.50 14.94 -28.68
C GLN A 434 10.50 14.76 -27.53
N PRO A 435 11.64 15.47 -27.53
CA PRO A 435 12.56 15.52 -26.39
C PRO A 435 11.87 16.10 -25.15
N GLN A 436 12.41 15.89 -23.94
CA GLN A 436 11.86 16.53 -22.74
C GLN A 436 11.88 18.06 -22.86
N ALA A 437 10.87 18.71 -22.26
CA ALA A 437 10.81 20.17 -22.19
C ALA A 437 12.07 20.72 -21.52
N PRO A 438 12.62 21.86 -21.98
CA PRO A 438 13.74 22.49 -21.29
C PRO A 438 13.29 22.82 -19.87
N THR A 439 14.03 22.30 -18.89
CA THR A 439 13.80 22.53 -17.48
C THR A 439 14.74 23.60 -16.97
N GLU A 440 14.21 24.56 -16.21
CA GLU A 440 15.03 25.47 -15.42
C GLU A 440 15.13 24.96 -13.97
N ARG A 441 16.33 25.09 -13.39
CA ARG A 441 16.64 24.61 -12.04
C ARG A 441 16.94 25.79 -11.13
N PHE A 442 16.11 25.95 -10.10
CA PHE A 442 16.23 26.92 -9.04
C PHE A 442 16.82 26.24 -7.81
N ARG A 443 17.96 26.73 -7.34
CA ARG A 443 18.72 26.17 -6.23
C ARG A 443 18.68 27.11 -5.03
N ARG A 444 19.25 26.67 -3.92
CA ARG A 444 19.44 27.49 -2.72
C ARG A 444 19.89 28.93 -3.04
N GLY A 445 19.08 29.89 -2.63
CA GLY A 445 19.30 31.33 -2.84
C GLY A 445 18.64 31.91 -4.09
N ASP A 446 18.20 31.07 -5.03
CA ASP A 446 17.39 31.51 -6.17
C ASP A 446 15.95 31.83 -5.69
N VAL A 447 15.29 32.75 -6.39
CA VAL A 447 13.96 33.27 -6.03
C VAL A 447 13.01 33.22 -7.22
N LEU A 448 11.71 33.14 -6.95
CA LEU A 448 10.64 33.15 -7.96
C LEU A 448 9.40 33.87 -7.42
N GLY A 449 8.64 34.57 -8.27
CA GLY A 449 7.40 35.26 -7.85
C GLY A 449 7.58 36.71 -7.37
N GLU A 450 8.65 37.41 -7.78
CA GLU A 450 8.87 38.82 -7.43
C GLU A 450 7.73 39.73 -7.90
N MET A 451 7.25 39.51 -9.13
CA MET A 451 6.08 40.24 -9.64
C MET A 451 4.81 39.90 -8.88
N SER A 452 4.69 38.66 -8.40
CA SER A 452 3.58 38.24 -7.56
C SER A 452 3.53 39.02 -6.25
N LEU A 453 4.69 39.26 -5.63
CA LEU A 453 4.79 40.04 -4.40
C LEU A 453 4.48 41.53 -4.56
N PHE A 454 4.90 42.16 -5.66
CA PHE A 454 4.82 43.62 -5.80
C PHE A 454 3.65 44.13 -6.65
N LEU A 455 3.14 43.30 -7.55
CA LEU A 455 2.14 43.68 -8.54
C LEU A 455 0.85 42.87 -8.43
N GLY A 456 0.79 41.91 -7.49
CA GLY A 456 -0.35 41.03 -7.32
C GLY A 456 -0.58 40.07 -8.49
N THR A 457 0.41 39.91 -9.37
CA THR A 457 0.28 39.03 -10.53
C THR A 457 0.39 37.58 -10.06
N PRO A 458 -0.57 36.68 -10.37
CA PRO A 458 -0.47 35.29 -9.94
C PRO A 458 0.79 34.64 -10.54
N LEU A 459 1.35 33.66 -9.82
CA LEU A 459 2.39 32.81 -10.39
C LEU A 459 1.87 32.21 -11.70
N PRO A 460 2.71 32.16 -12.75
CA PRO A 460 2.33 31.59 -14.03
C PRO A 460 1.94 30.12 -13.84
N ASP A 461 1.08 29.63 -14.73
CA ASP A 461 0.65 28.24 -14.70
C ASP A 461 1.76 27.37 -15.30
N VAL A 462 2.71 26.97 -14.47
CA VAL A 462 3.84 26.12 -14.85
C VAL A 462 3.88 24.87 -14.00
N VAL A 463 4.31 23.79 -14.64
CA VAL A 463 4.60 22.53 -13.98
C VAL A 463 5.95 22.66 -13.29
N MET A 464 5.93 22.59 -11.96
CA MET A 464 7.13 22.60 -11.13
C MET A 464 7.25 21.27 -10.39
N THR A 465 8.47 20.77 -10.21
CA THR A 465 8.75 19.53 -9.48
C THR A 465 9.96 19.67 -8.57
N THR A 466 9.97 18.95 -7.46
CA THR A 466 11.09 18.93 -6.51
C THR A 466 11.94 17.67 -6.71
N PRO A 467 13.07 17.68 -7.45
CA PRO A 467 13.91 16.48 -7.64
C PRO A 467 14.50 15.91 -6.34
N GLU A 468 14.51 16.69 -5.25
CA GLU A 468 14.93 16.29 -3.91
C GLU A 468 14.06 17.00 -2.85
N GLU A 469 14.15 16.58 -1.59
CA GLU A 469 13.47 17.26 -0.49
C GLU A 469 13.85 18.75 -0.46
N THR A 470 12.86 19.61 -0.55
CA THR A 470 13.05 21.03 -0.83
C THR A 470 12.35 21.90 0.21
N GLU A 471 13.12 22.80 0.82
CA GLU A 471 12.62 23.81 1.76
C GLU A 471 12.62 25.17 1.08
N VAL A 472 11.48 25.87 1.14
CA VAL A 472 11.35 27.23 0.62
C VAL A 472 10.76 28.18 1.65
N LEU A 473 11.07 29.47 1.49
CA LEU A 473 10.44 30.56 2.21
C LEU A 473 9.47 31.28 1.28
N ALA A 474 8.19 31.29 1.62
CA ALA A 474 7.16 32.07 0.96
C ALA A 474 6.98 33.41 1.70
N VAL A 475 7.47 34.48 1.09
CA VAL A 475 7.37 35.86 1.56
C VAL A 475 6.13 36.49 0.95
N THR A 476 5.17 36.90 1.79
CA THR A 476 3.92 37.54 1.35
C THR A 476 3.98 39.06 1.49
N PRO A 477 3.11 39.83 0.81
CA PRO A 477 3.03 41.29 0.98
C PRO A 477 2.89 41.70 2.45
N ARG A 478 2.07 40.96 3.20
CA ARG A 478 1.86 41.17 4.64
C ARG A 478 3.13 40.97 5.47
N ALA A 479 3.95 39.97 5.13
CA ALA A 479 5.22 39.73 5.82
C ALA A 479 6.21 40.90 5.62
N VAL A 480 6.24 41.45 4.41
CA VAL A 480 7.05 42.62 4.05
C VAL A 480 6.56 43.86 4.79
N MET A 481 5.25 44.11 4.80
CA MET A 481 4.68 45.27 5.49
C MET A 481 4.85 45.23 7.00
N ALA A 482 4.62 44.07 7.63
CA ALA A 482 4.84 43.90 9.08
C ALA A 482 6.31 44.13 9.48
N ALA A 483 7.26 43.85 8.58
CA ALA A 483 8.67 44.16 8.79
C ALA A 483 8.99 45.66 8.64
N ILE A 484 8.35 46.32 7.68
CA ILE A 484 8.50 47.76 7.41
C ILE A 484 7.97 48.60 8.58
N GLU A 485 6.81 48.23 9.13
CA GLU A 485 6.20 48.92 10.28
C GLU A 485 7.07 48.87 11.55
N GLN A 486 7.96 47.89 11.66
CA GLN A 486 8.85 47.72 12.81
C GLN A 486 10.16 48.52 12.74
N ASP A 487 10.46 49.16 11.62
CA ASP A 487 11.80 49.67 11.29
C ASP A 487 11.83 51.07 10.66
N ASP A 488 10.71 51.80 10.66
CA ASP A 488 10.58 53.17 10.11
C ASP A 488 11.02 53.32 8.63
N ALA A 489 11.09 52.21 7.90
CA ALA A 489 11.34 52.24 6.47
C ALA A 489 10.13 52.86 5.76
N THR A 490 10.28 54.02 5.12
CA THR A 490 9.15 54.59 4.38
C THR A 490 8.80 53.67 3.21
N VAL A 491 7.56 53.16 3.10
CA VAL A 491 7.03 52.35 1.98
C VAL A 491 7.45 52.91 0.59
N ASN A 492 7.66 54.22 0.51
CA ASN A 492 8.15 54.95 -0.67
C ASN A 492 9.59 54.60 -1.12
N SER A 493 10.48 54.15 -0.23
CA SER A 493 11.85 53.71 -0.61
C SER A 493 11.81 52.33 -1.28
N LEU A 494 11.08 51.38 -0.68
CA LEU A 494 10.86 50.04 -1.25
C LEU A 494 10.08 50.11 -2.56
N SER A 495 9.07 50.97 -2.65
CA SER A 495 8.30 51.16 -3.88
C SER A 495 9.16 51.74 -5.02
N ARG A 496 10.07 52.68 -4.72
CA ARG A 496 11.02 53.21 -5.71
C ARG A 496 12.02 52.16 -6.17
N ARG A 497 12.52 51.30 -5.27
CA ARG A 497 13.42 50.19 -5.62
C ARG A 497 12.74 49.09 -6.40
N ALA A 498 11.54 48.68 -6.00
CA ALA A 498 10.72 47.75 -6.77
C ALA A 498 10.49 48.27 -8.19
N GLN A 499 10.24 49.57 -8.35
CA GLN A 499 10.14 50.20 -9.67
C GLN A 499 11.45 50.18 -10.45
N GLY A 500 12.59 50.54 -9.83
CA GLY A 500 13.89 50.53 -10.49
C GLY A 500 14.32 49.12 -10.92
N TYR A 501 14.11 48.14 -10.05
CA TYR A 501 14.33 46.73 -10.37
C TYR A 501 13.41 46.27 -11.50
N TYR A 502 12.12 46.63 -11.46
CA TYR A 502 11.17 46.32 -12.52
C TYR A 502 11.56 46.95 -13.87
N GLN A 503 12.04 48.19 -13.87
CA GLN A 503 12.53 48.87 -15.08
C GLN A 503 13.77 48.17 -15.63
N ASN A 504 14.77 47.90 -14.80
CA ASN A 504 15.97 47.15 -15.20
C ASN A 504 15.63 45.74 -15.69
N TYR A 505 14.67 45.06 -15.05
CA TYR A 505 14.18 43.75 -15.45
C TYR A 505 13.50 43.79 -16.82
N LEU A 506 12.62 44.77 -17.07
CA LEU A 506 11.99 44.96 -18.38
C LEU A 506 13.04 45.26 -19.44
N GLU A 507 14.01 46.13 -19.17
CA GLU A 507 15.09 46.46 -20.11
C GLU A 507 15.95 45.25 -20.47
N GLN A 508 16.21 44.35 -19.51
CA GLN A 508 17.01 43.15 -19.70
C GLN A 508 16.21 41.97 -20.31
N SER A 509 14.93 41.85 -19.98
CA SER A 509 14.07 40.72 -20.38
C SER A 509 13.26 40.98 -21.65
N LEU A 510 13.02 42.26 -21.99
CA LEU A 510 12.06 42.67 -23.00
C LEU A 510 12.56 43.91 -23.77
N GLN A 511 13.17 43.68 -24.94
CA GLN A 511 13.14 44.70 -26.02
C GLN A 511 11.74 44.80 -26.70
N ALA A 512 10.69 44.09 -26.22
CA ALA A 512 9.51 43.83 -27.06
C ALA A 512 8.12 43.79 -26.39
N VAL A 513 7.86 44.42 -25.23
CA VAL A 513 6.47 44.57 -24.75
C VAL A 513 6.15 46.02 -24.42
N THR A 514 5.22 46.56 -25.20
CA THR A 514 4.55 47.86 -25.01
C THR A 514 3.53 47.78 -23.87
N THR A 515 3.99 47.69 -22.62
CA THR A 515 3.15 47.96 -21.44
C THR A 515 3.56 49.29 -20.81
N PRO A 516 2.60 50.12 -20.35
CA PRO A 516 2.94 51.38 -19.69
C PRO A 516 3.80 51.11 -18.45
N PRO A 517 4.79 51.97 -18.13
CA PRO A 517 5.62 51.80 -16.95
C PRO A 517 4.73 51.77 -15.71
N VAL A 518 4.88 50.72 -14.88
CA VAL A 518 4.21 50.62 -13.59
C VAL A 518 4.67 51.80 -12.72
N LYS A 519 3.72 52.60 -12.22
CA LYS A 519 4.00 53.75 -11.34
C LYS A 519 4.33 53.24 -9.93
N ALA A 520 5.36 53.80 -9.26
CA ALA A 520 5.65 53.50 -7.85
C ALA A 520 4.43 53.64 -6.92
N SER A 521 3.48 54.54 -7.23
CA SER A 521 2.24 54.69 -6.48
C SER A 521 1.36 53.44 -6.52
N ALA A 522 1.37 52.67 -7.62
CA ALA A 522 0.58 51.46 -7.77
C ALA A 522 1.14 50.30 -6.94
N ILE A 523 2.47 50.16 -6.88
CA ILE A 523 3.15 49.18 -6.02
C ILE A 523 2.91 49.52 -4.55
N ALA A 524 3.06 50.79 -4.18
CA ALA A 524 2.78 51.28 -2.83
C ALA A 524 1.31 51.04 -2.43
N GLN A 525 0.37 51.35 -3.33
CA GLN A 525 -1.06 51.13 -3.11
C GLN A 525 -1.38 49.63 -2.95
N HIS A 526 -0.80 48.76 -3.77
CA HIS A 526 -1.01 47.32 -3.69
C HIS A 526 -0.52 46.74 -2.34
N LEU A 527 0.70 47.10 -1.92
CA LEU A 527 1.23 46.70 -0.62
C LEU A 527 0.40 47.26 0.54
N GLN A 528 -0.09 48.50 0.43
CA GLN A 528 -0.93 49.13 1.47
C GLN A 528 -2.35 48.55 1.54
N GLN A 529 -2.96 48.21 0.41
CA GLN A 529 -4.33 47.68 0.34
C GLN A 529 -4.48 46.39 1.16
N TYR A 530 -3.46 45.53 1.14
CA TYR A 530 -3.43 44.28 1.89
C TYR A 530 -3.27 44.43 3.41
N CYS A 531 -2.80 45.59 3.90
CA CYS A 531 -2.75 45.87 5.34
C CYS A 531 -4.11 46.33 5.90
N LEU A 532 -4.98 46.86 5.04
CA LEU A 532 -6.27 47.43 5.41
C LEU A 532 -7.45 46.43 5.30
N SER A 533 -7.23 45.30 4.61
CA SER A 533 -8.15 44.15 4.50
C SER A 533 -7.81 43.07 5.51
#